data_AF-A0AAU8UR35-F1
#
_entry.id   AF-A0AAU8UR35-F1
#
_cell.length_a   1.000
_cell.length_b   1.000
_cell.length_c   1.000
_cell.angle_alpha   90.00
_cell.angle_beta   90.00
_cell.angle_gamma   90.00
#
_symmetry.space_group_name_H-M   'P 1'
#
loop_
_entity.id
_entity.type
_entity.pdbx_description
1 polymer ?
#
loop_
_entity_poly.entity_id
_entity_poly.type
_entity_poly.pdbx_seq_one_letter_code
_entity_poly.pdbx_strand_id
1 'polypeptide(L)'
;MKSKIFTHIRVVLLFIISFSVLSCRNTTDNVEGESQATVKINLLGISEAIDVPLKQASVSRNGAIQTAYVAEVPYNKDYNIVATITPDISSVKENAQTQASVNPTAWTTTPQAPTTNPIGANVKYLVMVFDENGNRITAQEHVYDSSNQSNTANQMILNAGKNYTFVAISYNNTTAPTFNAAATTLSDVTNTIAVDNTSDYLYYNSGLVNIIYGQQNYINITFRHVNSKVSLVVDATTEMGRITAIAANIAGTGSVNLAANGTTASGTATPYNKSFTFPAPNTQIVTSSSVLVSSAGNAHTINITSVSTNGSPARTDIPAINVPAGTFQKGVTYKVNLSFQATGILIGGLIWARGNLAYDWVNKIYYNRYYPQETGSNYRDTDYWNFGSTETPLVPKKIINGWTDANTAPVNQITLPIQDPCKLVAGGKWRMPTVSDFANLGVFKVHNGGDMSGVNDGLSTTTFAGGTAQPNGNITGNNFPYVYFDGANEMGGAAVRLRFYAAGRYFGNFTTAQAAAGYQNGDNAAWTANNAQYMASDAMPYLTGADANVRAMVPSIVNGDSSGGNKTFVTRRGQPSDDGNWSADDRIPVRCVKNP
;
A
#
# COMPACT_ATOMS: atom_id res chain seq x y z
N MET A 1 37.85 4.40 -101.26
CA MET A 1 38.70 5.06 -100.25
C MET A 1 37.90 6.17 -99.57
N LYS A 2 38.06 6.37 -98.26
CA LYS A 2 37.28 7.22 -97.32
C LYS A 2 36.11 6.54 -96.61
N SER A 3 36.41 5.77 -95.55
CA SER A 3 35.58 5.69 -94.33
C SER A 3 36.24 4.77 -93.28
N LYS A 4 37.34 5.23 -92.65
CA LYS A 4 37.92 4.59 -91.44
C LYS A 4 38.71 5.61 -90.59
N ILE A 5 38.18 6.83 -90.38
CA ILE A 5 38.86 7.89 -89.60
C ILE A 5 38.02 8.44 -88.43
N PHE A 6 36.75 8.04 -88.27
CA PHE A 6 35.88 8.64 -87.25
C PHE A 6 35.73 7.88 -85.92
N THR A 7 36.29 6.68 -85.77
CA THR A 7 36.05 5.84 -84.56
C THR A 7 37.19 5.88 -83.54
N HIS A 8 38.38 6.38 -83.89
CA HIS A 8 39.53 6.41 -82.98
C HIS A 8 39.70 7.72 -82.19
N ILE A 9 38.99 8.79 -82.58
CA ILE A 9 39.07 10.10 -81.90
C ILE A 9 38.13 10.17 -80.67
N ARG A 10 37.07 9.34 -80.61
CA ARG A 10 36.15 9.32 -79.44
C ARG A 10 36.66 8.50 -78.25
N VAL A 11 37.52 7.50 -78.46
CA VAL A 11 38.04 6.64 -77.37
C VAL A 11 39.22 7.29 -76.64
N VAL A 12 40.02 8.12 -77.34
CA VAL A 12 41.17 8.82 -76.74
C VAL A 12 40.73 10.03 -75.89
N LEU A 13 39.63 10.70 -76.25
CA LEU A 13 39.12 11.85 -75.48
C LEU A 13 38.43 11.44 -74.17
N LEU A 14 37.87 10.22 -74.08
CA LEU A 14 37.22 9.72 -72.85
C LEU A 14 38.23 9.21 -71.80
N PHE A 15 39.42 8.79 -72.23
CA PHE A 15 40.47 8.31 -71.32
C PHE A 15 41.22 9.45 -70.62
N ILE A 16 41.27 10.64 -71.23
CA ILE A 16 42.00 11.82 -70.69
C ILE A 16 41.18 12.55 -69.61
N ILE A 17 39.85 12.38 -69.57
CA ILE A 17 38.98 13.01 -68.55
C ILE A 17 38.93 12.19 -67.24
N SER A 18 39.37 10.93 -67.25
CA SER A 18 39.33 10.05 -66.06
C SER A 18 40.57 10.15 -65.15
N PHE A 19 41.57 10.98 -65.49
CA PHE A 19 42.85 11.06 -64.77
C PHE A 19 43.09 12.38 -64.01
N SER A 20 42.09 13.28 -63.90
CA SER A 20 42.27 14.63 -63.34
C SER A 20 41.63 14.89 -61.95
N VAL A 21 41.33 13.85 -61.17
CA VAL A 21 40.99 14.01 -59.73
C VAL A 21 41.78 13.04 -58.84
N LEU A 22 43.10 13.04 -59.01
CA LEU A 22 44.06 12.67 -57.96
C LEU A 22 45.04 13.83 -57.80
N SER A 23 44.55 14.95 -57.26
CA SER A 23 45.42 15.98 -56.72
C SER A 23 45.69 15.63 -55.26
N CYS A 24 46.77 14.88 -55.05
CA CYS A 24 47.49 14.84 -53.78
C CYS A 24 48.00 16.25 -53.52
N ARG A 25 47.23 17.04 -52.76
CA ARG A 25 47.78 18.20 -52.08
C ARG A 25 48.57 17.65 -50.90
N ASN A 26 49.90 17.78 -50.97
CA ASN A 26 50.77 17.66 -49.81
C ASN A 26 50.30 18.65 -48.74
N THR A 27 49.61 18.16 -47.72
CA THR A 27 49.76 18.69 -46.37
C THR A 27 50.56 17.66 -45.60
N THR A 28 51.79 18.03 -45.29
CA THR A 28 52.47 17.56 -44.07
C THR A 28 51.56 17.91 -42.89
N ASP A 29 50.60 17.03 -42.60
CA ASP A 29 49.85 17.08 -41.36
C ASP A 29 50.77 16.61 -40.26
N ASN A 30 51.49 17.57 -39.69
CA ASN A 30 51.82 17.53 -38.28
C ASN A 30 50.49 17.42 -37.51
N VAL A 31 50.12 16.23 -37.04
CA VAL A 31 49.12 16.10 -35.97
C VAL A 31 49.62 15.10 -34.93
N GLU A 32 50.81 15.38 -34.40
CA GLU A 32 51.05 15.14 -32.97
C GLU A 32 50.96 16.48 -32.27
N GLY A 33 49.74 16.91 -32.03
CA GLY A 33 49.44 18.11 -31.27
C GLY A 33 48.00 17.97 -30.79
N GLU A 34 47.80 17.96 -29.47
CA GLU A 34 46.51 17.85 -28.80
C GLU A 34 45.45 18.72 -29.51
N SER A 35 44.65 18.10 -30.38
CA SER A 35 43.71 18.83 -31.19
C SER A 35 42.39 18.94 -30.43
N GLN A 36 41.85 20.15 -30.36
CA GLN A 36 40.61 20.43 -29.64
C GLN A 36 39.40 19.88 -30.41
N ALA A 37 38.43 19.28 -29.72
CA ALA A 37 37.17 18.82 -30.25
C ALA A 37 35.97 19.45 -29.53
N THR A 38 34.92 19.74 -30.29
CA THR A 38 33.67 20.29 -29.77
C THR A 38 32.77 19.18 -29.24
N VAL A 39 32.37 19.32 -27.98
CA VAL A 39 31.42 18.45 -27.29
C VAL A 39 30.11 19.20 -27.06
N LYS A 40 29.00 18.67 -27.56
CA LYS A 40 27.64 19.17 -27.37
C LYS A 40 26.92 18.39 -26.29
N ILE A 41 26.25 19.08 -25.38
CA ILE A 41 25.36 18.45 -24.41
C ILE A 41 23.98 18.30 -25.03
N ASN A 42 23.45 17.09 -25.02
CA ASN A 42 22.10 16.76 -25.49
C ASN A 42 21.28 16.23 -24.30
N LEU A 43 20.30 17.01 -23.85
CA LEU A 43 19.48 16.64 -22.70
C LEU A 43 18.25 15.84 -23.15
N LEU A 44 18.21 14.55 -22.80
CA LEU A 44 17.17 13.62 -23.23
C LEU A 44 15.95 13.58 -22.30
N GLY A 45 16.11 13.90 -21.02
CA GLY A 45 14.99 13.94 -20.06
C GLY A 45 15.32 13.29 -18.72
N ILE A 46 14.28 12.78 -18.05
CA ILE A 46 14.38 12.15 -16.72
C ILE A 46 13.92 10.69 -16.78
N SER A 47 14.77 9.77 -16.31
CA SER A 47 14.45 8.36 -16.15
C SER A 47 13.84 8.08 -14.78
N GLU A 48 12.72 7.38 -14.79
CA GLU A 48 11.95 6.94 -13.60
C GLU A 48 12.21 5.43 -13.30
N ALA A 49 13.20 4.81 -13.96
CA ALA A 49 13.46 3.36 -13.88
C ALA A 49 14.32 2.96 -12.66
N ILE A 50 14.06 1.75 -12.15
CA ILE A 50 14.81 1.10 -11.06
C ILE A 50 16.18 0.66 -11.59
N ASP A 51 17.26 1.09 -10.94
CA ASP A 51 18.58 0.48 -11.15
C ASP A 51 18.61 -0.88 -10.47
N VAL A 52 18.44 -1.95 -11.25
CA VAL A 52 18.87 -3.27 -10.82
C VAL A 52 20.40 -3.23 -10.79
N PRO A 53 21.07 -3.52 -9.66
CA PRO A 53 22.53 -3.60 -9.64
C PRO A 53 23.00 -4.51 -10.77
N LEU A 54 24.04 -4.09 -11.50
CA LEU A 54 24.70 -4.90 -12.52
C LEU A 54 24.91 -6.31 -11.97
N LYS A 55 24.10 -7.26 -12.42
CA LYS A 55 24.27 -8.68 -12.10
C LYS A 55 25.63 -9.07 -12.65
N GLN A 56 26.60 -9.29 -11.77
CA GLN A 56 27.73 -10.15 -12.10
C GLN A 56 27.13 -11.46 -12.58
N ALA A 57 27.41 -11.80 -13.84
CA ALA A 57 27.00 -13.07 -14.42
C ALA A 57 27.74 -14.20 -13.70
N SER A 58 27.14 -14.75 -12.64
CA SER A 58 27.38 -16.14 -12.26
C SER A 58 26.17 -16.71 -11.51
N VAL A 59 25.66 -17.80 -12.07
CA VAL A 59 24.86 -18.89 -11.48
C VAL A 59 23.55 -18.52 -10.75
N SER A 60 22.46 -18.86 -11.43
CA SER A 60 21.08 -19.08 -10.96
C SER A 60 20.76 -18.74 -9.49
N ARG A 61 19.95 -17.70 -9.29
CA ARG A 61 18.92 -17.65 -8.23
C ARG A 61 17.84 -16.64 -8.63
N ASN A 62 16.59 -17.06 -8.41
CA ASN A 62 15.35 -16.35 -8.71
C ASN A 62 15.46 -14.84 -8.47
N GLY A 63 15.15 -14.06 -9.50
CA GLY A 63 15.02 -12.62 -9.37
C GLY A 63 13.95 -12.31 -8.32
N ALA A 64 14.36 -11.67 -7.22
CA ALA A 64 13.45 -11.14 -6.24
C ALA A 64 12.62 -10.05 -6.92
N ILE A 65 11.38 -10.38 -7.28
CA ILE A 65 10.33 -9.38 -7.50
C ILE A 65 10.22 -8.64 -6.17
N GLN A 66 10.46 -7.34 -6.19
CA GLN A 66 10.41 -6.50 -5.02
C GLN A 66 8.99 -6.57 -4.44
N THR A 67 8.85 -7.24 -3.30
CA THR A 67 7.56 -7.50 -2.65
C THR A 67 6.91 -6.19 -2.24
N ALA A 68 5.68 -5.96 -2.68
CA ALA A 68 4.86 -4.85 -2.21
C ALA A 68 4.81 -4.86 -0.67
N TYR A 69 5.01 -3.70 -0.04
CA TYR A 69 4.82 -3.59 1.40
C TYR A 69 3.34 -3.31 1.68
N VAL A 70 2.73 -4.08 2.59
CA VAL A 70 1.33 -3.90 2.98
C VAL A 70 1.24 -3.61 4.47
N ALA A 71 0.50 -2.56 4.82
CA ALA A 71 0.16 -2.18 6.18
C ALA A 71 -1.34 -1.93 6.31
N GLU A 72 -1.86 -2.07 7.52
CA GLU A 72 -3.28 -1.88 7.80
C GLU A 72 -3.47 -1.10 9.09
N VAL A 73 -4.35 -0.10 9.06
CA VAL A 73 -4.78 0.67 10.24
C VAL A 73 -6.31 0.75 10.28
N PRO A 74 -6.93 0.78 11.47
CA PRO A 74 -8.39 0.92 11.56
C PRO A 74 -8.82 2.30 11.04
N TYR A 75 -9.84 2.34 10.18
CA TYR A 75 -10.49 3.61 9.81
C TYR A 75 -11.66 3.88 10.73
N ASN A 76 -12.67 3.03 10.73
CA ASN A 76 -13.85 3.14 11.58
C ASN A 76 -14.30 1.75 12.04
N LYS A 77 -15.55 1.62 12.49
CA LYS A 77 -16.06 0.34 12.96
C LYS A 77 -16.29 -0.67 11.83
N ASP A 78 -16.29 -0.24 10.57
CA ASP A 78 -16.74 -1.02 9.41
C ASP A 78 -15.57 -1.29 8.45
N TYR A 79 -14.60 -0.38 8.42
CA TYR A 79 -13.52 -0.34 7.44
C TYR A 79 -12.17 -0.11 8.09
N ASN A 80 -11.16 -0.67 7.44
CA ASN A 80 -9.76 -0.44 7.67
C ASN A 80 -9.16 0.24 6.46
N ILE A 81 -8.06 0.96 6.66
CA ILE A 81 -7.25 1.48 5.56
C ILE A 81 -6.13 0.49 5.34
N VAL A 82 -6.13 -0.14 4.18
CA VAL A 82 -5.05 -1.00 3.72
C VAL A 82 -4.16 -0.18 2.82
N ALA A 83 -2.91 0.00 3.24
CA ALA A 83 -1.87 0.68 2.50
C ALA A 83 -0.99 -0.33 1.78
N THR A 84 -0.95 -0.26 0.46
CA THR A 84 -0.09 -1.09 -0.39
C THR A 84 0.90 -0.19 -1.11
N ILE A 85 2.18 -0.37 -0.81
CA ILE A 85 3.29 0.40 -1.39
C ILE A 85 3.94 -0.41 -2.49
N THR A 86 3.87 0.10 -3.72
CA THR A 86 4.46 -0.53 -4.90
C THR A 86 5.31 0.47 -5.69
N PRO A 87 6.49 0.07 -6.18
CA PRO A 87 7.22 0.84 -7.18
C PRO A 87 6.34 1.08 -8.41
N ASP A 88 6.29 2.32 -8.87
CA ASP A 88 5.61 2.72 -10.10
C ASP A 88 6.55 2.47 -11.29
N ILE A 89 6.62 1.21 -11.71
CA ILE A 89 7.42 0.82 -12.87
C ILE A 89 6.71 1.32 -14.13
N SER A 90 7.15 2.45 -14.67
CA SER A 90 6.83 2.82 -16.04
C SER A 90 7.42 1.75 -16.95
N SER A 91 6.58 0.91 -17.56
CA SER A 91 7.02 -0.09 -18.52
C SER A 91 7.60 0.61 -19.75
N VAL A 92 8.89 0.91 -19.72
CA VAL A 92 9.62 1.15 -20.96
C VAL A 92 9.60 -0.20 -21.67
N LYS A 93 8.83 -0.31 -22.75
CA LYS A 93 9.08 -1.34 -23.76
C LYS A 93 10.43 -1.00 -24.39
N GLU A 94 11.52 -1.25 -23.68
CA GLU A 94 12.78 -1.51 -24.35
C GLU A 94 12.54 -2.80 -25.13
N ASN A 95 12.75 -2.75 -26.44
CA ASN A 95 12.78 -3.94 -27.27
C ASN A 95 13.88 -4.85 -26.73
N ALA A 96 13.51 -5.74 -25.83
CA ALA A 96 14.33 -6.79 -25.25
C ALA A 96 14.56 -7.88 -26.30
N GLN A 97 15.28 -7.53 -27.36
CA GLN A 97 15.87 -8.46 -28.31
C GLN A 97 17.04 -7.75 -29.00
N THR A 98 18.09 -7.48 -28.23
CA THR A 98 19.53 -7.55 -28.54
C THR A 98 20.31 -6.58 -27.65
N GLN A 99 21.45 -7.04 -27.14
CA GLN A 99 22.44 -6.30 -26.33
C GLN A 99 22.19 -6.27 -24.82
N ALA A 100 22.66 -7.32 -24.16
CA ALA A 100 23.29 -7.17 -22.86
C ALA A 100 24.47 -6.17 -23.00
N SER A 101 24.59 -5.25 -22.04
CA SER A 101 25.61 -4.18 -21.96
C SER A 101 25.45 -3.02 -22.94
N VAL A 102 24.56 -2.06 -22.67
CA VAL A 102 24.87 -0.63 -22.90
C VAL A 102 23.87 0.27 -22.16
N ASN A 103 24.37 1.22 -21.35
CA ASN A 103 23.79 2.56 -21.26
C ASN A 103 23.37 2.97 -22.69
N PRO A 104 22.19 3.55 -22.97
CA PRO A 104 22.00 4.25 -24.25
C PRO A 104 23.22 5.17 -24.38
N THR A 105 24.07 4.93 -25.38
CA THR A 105 25.48 5.31 -25.29
C THR A 105 25.55 6.78 -24.89
N ALA A 106 26.13 7.01 -23.70
CA ALA A 106 26.25 8.35 -23.11
C ALA A 106 26.89 9.34 -24.09
N TRP A 107 27.58 8.80 -25.10
CA TRP A 107 28.14 9.49 -26.24
C TRP A 107 27.57 8.98 -27.57
N THR A 108 27.27 9.90 -28.48
CA THR A 108 26.93 9.62 -29.88
C THR A 108 27.53 10.68 -30.81
N THR A 109 27.60 10.37 -32.11
CA THR A 109 28.04 11.32 -33.15
C THR A 109 26.88 12.09 -33.79
N THR A 110 25.65 11.69 -33.49
CA THR A 110 24.40 12.32 -33.88
C THR A 110 23.51 12.54 -32.66
N PRO A 111 22.68 13.61 -32.63
CA PRO A 111 21.81 13.86 -31.48
C PRO A 111 20.71 12.81 -31.37
N GLN A 112 20.44 12.34 -30.16
CA GLN A 112 19.31 11.46 -29.85
C GLN A 112 18.05 12.26 -29.53
N ALA A 113 16.89 11.70 -29.85
CA ALA A 113 15.60 12.31 -29.53
C ALA A 113 15.32 12.27 -28.02
N PRO A 114 14.59 13.25 -27.46
CA PRO A 114 14.18 13.23 -26.07
C PRO A 114 13.38 11.97 -25.71
N THR A 115 13.55 11.55 -24.46
CA THR A 115 12.74 10.50 -23.82
C THR A 115 11.29 10.95 -23.62
N THR A 116 10.42 10.04 -23.20
CA THR A 116 9.00 10.30 -22.93
C THR A 116 8.74 11.27 -21.78
N ASN A 117 9.75 11.55 -20.93
CA ASN A 117 9.68 12.49 -19.82
C ASN A 117 10.67 13.65 -20.05
N PRO A 118 10.34 14.60 -20.96
CA PRO A 118 11.23 15.72 -21.26
C PRO A 118 11.33 16.67 -20.07
N ILE A 119 12.48 17.34 -19.97
CA ILE A 119 12.71 18.39 -18.97
C ILE A 119 12.03 19.68 -19.41
N GLY A 120 11.47 20.42 -18.46
CA GLY A 120 10.81 21.70 -18.74
C GLY A 120 11.80 22.77 -19.24
N ALA A 121 11.32 23.71 -20.04
CA ALA A 121 12.12 24.86 -20.47
C ALA A 121 12.60 25.70 -19.27
N ASN A 122 13.75 26.35 -19.43
CA ASN A 122 14.45 27.18 -18.44
C ASN A 122 14.96 26.42 -17.20
N VAL A 123 14.99 25.09 -17.23
CA VAL A 123 15.63 24.30 -16.17
C VAL A 123 17.13 24.46 -16.25
N LYS A 124 17.74 24.81 -15.12
CA LYS A 124 19.19 24.95 -15.02
C LYS A 124 19.84 23.68 -14.52
N TYR A 125 21.02 23.38 -15.04
CA TYR A 125 21.81 22.24 -14.62
C TYR A 125 23.30 22.57 -14.66
N LEU A 126 24.07 21.93 -13.79
CA LEU A 126 25.52 22.04 -13.74
C LEU A 126 26.12 20.81 -14.41
N VAL A 127 27.10 20.99 -15.29
CA VAL A 127 27.92 19.92 -15.85
C VAL A 127 29.35 20.05 -15.37
N MET A 128 29.88 18.96 -14.83
CA MET A 128 31.28 18.83 -14.42
C MET A 128 31.96 17.81 -15.29
N VAL A 129 33.20 18.10 -15.67
CA VAL A 129 34.02 17.22 -16.50
C VAL A 129 35.25 16.80 -15.71
N PHE A 130 35.47 15.50 -15.64
CA PHE A 130 36.62 14.89 -15.01
C PHE A 130 37.48 14.23 -16.08
N ASP A 131 38.80 14.33 -15.94
CA ASP A 131 39.75 13.62 -16.80
C ASP A 131 39.77 12.10 -16.50
N GLU A 132 40.58 11.36 -17.24
CA GLU A 132 40.77 9.92 -17.09
C GLU A 132 41.31 9.49 -15.71
N ASN A 133 42.00 10.39 -15.00
CA ASN A 133 42.51 10.18 -13.65
C ASN A 133 41.47 10.56 -12.58
N GLY A 134 40.30 11.05 -13.01
CA GLY A 134 39.23 11.52 -12.14
C GLY A 134 39.45 12.92 -11.59
N ASN A 135 40.39 13.73 -12.09
CA ASN A 135 40.55 15.12 -11.66
C ASN A 135 39.57 16.02 -12.42
N ARG A 136 38.97 16.98 -11.71
CA ARG A 136 38.03 17.93 -12.32
C ARG A 136 38.76 18.91 -13.25
N ILE A 137 38.36 18.94 -14.50
CA ILE A 137 38.85 19.87 -15.53
C ILE A 137 38.04 21.17 -15.52
N THR A 138 36.70 21.05 -15.49
CA THR A 138 35.81 22.22 -15.52
C THR A 138 34.46 21.91 -14.86
N ALA A 139 33.76 22.97 -14.49
CA ALA A 139 32.37 22.94 -14.02
C ALA A 139 31.63 24.15 -14.64
N GLN A 140 30.57 23.89 -15.39
CA GLN A 140 29.84 24.92 -16.14
C GLN A 140 28.34 24.79 -15.91
N GLU A 141 27.69 25.93 -15.64
CA GLU A 141 26.23 26.05 -15.57
C GLU A 141 25.67 26.16 -16.99
N HIS A 142 24.61 25.41 -17.25
CA HIS A 142 23.84 25.45 -18.48
C HIS A 142 22.36 25.67 -18.18
N VAL A 143 21.66 26.30 -19.13
CA VAL A 143 20.22 26.51 -19.09
C VAL A 143 19.60 25.70 -20.23
N TYR A 144 18.64 24.84 -19.91
CA TYR A 144 17.89 24.10 -20.92
C TYR A 144 16.81 25.00 -21.52
N ASP A 145 16.91 25.25 -22.82
CA ASP A 145 15.85 25.89 -23.62
C ASP A 145 15.34 24.86 -24.64
N SER A 146 14.06 24.50 -24.54
CA SER A 146 13.42 23.51 -25.41
C SER A 146 13.17 24.04 -26.82
N SER A 147 13.19 25.36 -27.02
CA SER A 147 12.95 26.03 -28.31
C SER A 147 14.23 26.28 -29.11
N ASN A 148 15.32 26.54 -28.40
CA ASN A 148 16.66 26.65 -28.95
C ASN A 148 17.59 25.81 -28.08
N GLN A 149 17.83 24.54 -28.46
CA GLN A 149 19.07 23.87 -28.04
C GLN A 149 20.23 24.60 -28.72
N SER A 150 20.52 25.83 -28.27
CA SER A 150 21.43 26.75 -28.92
C SER A 150 22.72 26.02 -29.18
N ASN A 151 23.06 25.89 -30.46
CA ASN A 151 24.27 25.22 -30.89
C ASN A 151 25.51 25.85 -30.25
N THR A 152 25.47 27.06 -29.69
CA THR A 152 26.63 27.70 -29.05
C THR A 152 26.61 27.69 -27.52
N ALA A 153 25.45 27.59 -26.86
CA ALA A 153 25.35 27.67 -25.39
C ALA A 153 25.53 26.32 -24.66
N ASN A 154 25.38 25.20 -25.37
CA ASN A 154 25.52 23.83 -24.84
C ASN A 154 26.75 23.12 -25.41
N GLN A 155 27.82 23.87 -25.68
CA GLN A 155 29.08 23.34 -26.20
C GLN A 155 30.24 23.58 -25.23
N MET A 156 31.18 22.64 -25.21
CA MET A 156 32.48 22.80 -24.58
C MET A 156 33.58 22.26 -25.49
N ILE A 157 34.79 22.76 -25.28
CA ILE A 157 35.98 22.35 -26.04
C ILE A 157 36.87 21.51 -25.12
N LEU A 158 37.14 20.27 -25.54
CA LEU A 158 38.01 19.33 -24.82
C LEU A 158 39.10 18.79 -25.77
N ASN A 159 40.18 18.25 -25.21
CA ASN A 159 41.23 17.66 -26.03
C ASN A 159 40.73 16.33 -26.62
N ALA A 160 40.82 16.19 -27.93
CA ALA A 160 40.45 14.97 -28.62
C ALA A 160 41.43 13.82 -28.30
N GLY A 161 40.96 12.59 -28.42
CA GLY A 161 41.71 11.37 -28.13
C GLY A 161 41.77 11.00 -26.65
N LYS A 162 41.31 11.88 -25.73
CA LYS A 162 41.29 11.63 -24.28
C LYS A 162 39.93 11.11 -23.80
N ASN A 163 39.96 10.44 -22.66
CA ASN A 163 38.76 9.96 -21.97
C ASN A 163 38.33 10.95 -20.89
N TYR A 164 37.03 11.18 -20.79
CA TYR A 164 36.43 12.08 -19.81
C TYR A 164 35.19 11.45 -19.18
N THR A 165 34.90 11.84 -17.94
CA THR A 165 33.62 11.56 -17.29
C THR A 165 32.83 12.84 -17.11
N PHE A 166 31.57 12.84 -17.55
CA PHE A 166 30.63 13.93 -17.42
C PHE A 166 29.67 13.62 -16.29
N VAL A 167 29.60 14.52 -15.31
CA VAL A 167 28.64 14.45 -14.22
C VAL A 167 27.73 15.66 -14.34
N ALA A 168 26.42 15.43 -14.36
CA ALA A 168 25.45 16.51 -14.41
C ALA A 168 24.52 16.45 -13.20
N ILE A 169 24.13 17.63 -12.69
CA ILE A 169 23.22 17.76 -11.56
C ILE A 169 22.22 18.88 -11.84
N SER A 170 20.95 18.71 -11.45
CA SER A 170 19.91 19.74 -11.54
C SER A 170 18.97 19.68 -10.33
N TYR A 171 18.31 20.80 -10.00
CA TYR A 171 17.16 20.83 -9.08
C TYR A 171 15.81 20.71 -9.79
N ASN A 172 15.83 20.40 -11.10
CA ASN A 172 14.66 20.37 -11.96
C ASN A 172 13.86 21.69 -11.95
N ASN A 173 14.55 22.82 -11.80
CA ASN A 173 13.96 24.15 -11.73
C ASN A 173 14.92 25.21 -12.31
N THR A 174 14.56 26.50 -12.19
CA THR A 174 15.30 27.64 -12.74
C THR A 174 16.58 28.01 -11.97
N THR A 175 16.95 27.23 -10.94
CA THR A 175 18.14 27.42 -10.11
C THR A 175 19.10 26.26 -10.33
N ALA A 176 20.35 26.57 -10.69
CA ALA A 176 21.38 25.56 -10.82
C ALA A 176 21.85 25.09 -9.42
N PRO A 177 22.15 23.80 -9.23
CA PRO A 177 22.79 23.35 -8.01
C PRO A 177 24.14 24.03 -7.80
N THR A 178 24.37 24.55 -6.60
CA THR A 178 25.69 24.99 -6.17
C THR A 178 26.50 23.76 -5.79
N PHE A 179 27.34 23.28 -6.69
CA PHE A 179 28.23 22.17 -6.37
C PHE A 179 29.43 22.65 -5.56
N ASN A 180 29.85 21.82 -4.60
CA ASN A 180 30.94 22.15 -3.70
C ASN A 180 32.23 22.43 -4.50
N ALA A 181 32.76 23.65 -4.40
CA ALA A 181 34.02 24.03 -5.01
C ALA A 181 35.19 23.10 -4.61
N ALA A 182 35.08 22.43 -3.46
CA ALA A 182 36.08 21.52 -2.92
C ALA A 182 36.16 20.15 -3.60
N ALA A 183 35.16 19.71 -4.40
CA ALA A 183 35.22 18.38 -5.02
C ALA A 183 36.11 18.44 -6.26
N THR A 184 37.41 18.22 -6.03
CA THR A 184 38.46 18.27 -7.05
C THR A 184 38.64 16.95 -7.79
N THR A 185 38.15 15.83 -7.23
CA THR A 185 38.23 14.51 -7.87
C THR A 185 36.89 13.76 -7.86
N LEU A 186 36.70 12.87 -8.83
CA LEU A 186 35.50 12.06 -9.00
C LEU A 186 35.35 11.01 -7.88
N SER A 187 36.46 10.51 -7.35
CA SER A 187 36.51 9.47 -6.31
C SER A 187 36.38 10.01 -4.89
N ASP A 188 36.38 11.33 -4.69
CA ASP A 188 36.25 11.93 -3.36
C ASP A 188 34.83 11.79 -2.82
N VAL A 189 34.58 10.65 -2.17
CA VAL A 189 33.32 10.33 -1.49
C VAL A 189 33.12 11.12 -0.20
N THR A 190 34.15 11.80 0.30
CA THR A 190 34.01 12.70 1.48
C THR A 190 33.41 14.04 1.08
N ASN A 191 33.48 14.37 -0.21
CA ASN A 191 32.94 15.58 -0.77
C ASN A 191 31.57 15.35 -1.40
N THR A 192 30.55 15.50 -0.56
CA THR A 192 29.16 15.25 -0.96
C THR A 192 28.33 16.51 -0.91
N ILE A 193 27.34 16.62 -1.80
CA ILE A 193 26.26 17.58 -1.64
C ILE A 193 25.20 16.98 -0.72
N ALA A 194 24.78 17.74 0.28
CA ALA A 194 23.61 17.42 1.09
C ALA A 194 22.35 17.61 0.23
N VAL A 195 21.77 16.50 -0.21
CA VAL A 195 20.46 16.44 -0.85
C VAL A 195 19.41 16.62 0.24
N ASP A 196 18.82 17.82 0.25
CA ASP A 196 17.69 18.12 1.10
C ASP A 196 16.41 17.40 0.61
N ASN A 197 15.33 17.53 1.39
CA ASN A 197 14.02 16.96 1.08
C ASN A 197 13.05 17.97 0.45
N THR A 198 13.54 19.13 0.01
CA THR A 198 12.77 20.24 -0.59
C THR A 198 13.00 20.40 -2.09
N SER A 199 14.20 20.06 -2.56
CA SER A 199 14.62 20.22 -3.94
C SER A 199 14.70 18.87 -4.64
N ASP A 200 14.34 18.85 -5.92
CA ASP A 200 14.36 17.65 -6.75
C ASP A 200 15.76 17.43 -7.34
N TYR A 201 16.66 16.86 -6.55
CA TYR A 201 18.02 16.57 -7.01
C TYR A 201 17.99 15.48 -8.09
N LEU A 202 18.37 15.89 -9.29
CA LEU A 202 18.58 15.06 -10.45
C LEU A 202 20.07 14.82 -10.64
N TYR A 203 20.46 13.58 -10.93
CA TYR A 203 21.86 13.18 -11.13
C TYR A 203 22.04 12.41 -12.43
N TYR A 204 23.20 12.62 -13.08
CA TYR A 204 23.66 11.86 -14.23
C TYR A 204 25.18 11.68 -14.17
N ASN A 205 25.64 10.52 -14.63
CA ASN A 205 27.05 10.21 -14.84
C ASN A 205 27.20 9.44 -16.15
N SER A 206 28.05 9.93 -17.05
CA SER A 206 28.30 9.29 -18.34
C SER A 206 29.13 8.00 -18.26
N GLY A 207 29.88 7.81 -17.17
CA GLY A 207 31.07 6.96 -17.17
C GLY A 207 32.17 7.52 -18.08
N LEU A 208 33.21 6.73 -18.33
CA LEU A 208 34.30 7.12 -19.22
C LEU A 208 33.82 7.18 -20.68
N VAL A 209 34.01 8.33 -21.30
CA VAL A 209 33.67 8.63 -22.70
C VAL A 209 34.92 9.10 -23.44
N ASN A 210 35.17 8.52 -24.62
CA ASN A 210 36.27 8.95 -25.49
C ASN A 210 35.81 10.08 -26.42
N ILE A 211 36.55 11.20 -26.45
CA ILE A 211 36.25 12.34 -27.32
C ILE A 211 37.00 12.19 -28.64
N ILE A 212 36.27 12.10 -29.75
CA ILE A 212 36.84 11.80 -31.07
C ILE A 212 37.15 13.08 -31.84
N TYR A 213 38.35 13.12 -32.44
CA TYR A 213 38.80 14.23 -33.28
C TYR A 213 38.00 14.31 -34.59
N GLY A 214 37.74 15.53 -35.06
CA GLY A 214 37.08 15.78 -36.36
C GLY A 214 35.61 15.36 -36.44
N GLN A 215 35.02 14.90 -35.33
CA GLN A 215 33.60 14.55 -35.25
C GLN A 215 32.85 15.43 -34.24
N GLN A 216 31.55 15.58 -34.46
CA GLN A 216 30.68 16.19 -33.47
C GLN A 216 30.43 15.16 -32.35
N ASN A 217 30.84 15.49 -31.13
CA ASN A 217 30.65 14.63 -29.97
C ASN A 217 29.37 15.10 -29.25
N TYR A 218 28.36 14.24 -29.08
CA TYR A 218 27.15 14.52 -28.30
C TYR A 218 27.16 13.72 -27.00
N ILE A 219 27.01 14.40 -25.86
CA ILE A 219 26.81 13.76 -24.56
C ILE A 219 25.32 13.73 -24.25
N ASN A 220 24.74 12.54 -24.25
CA ASN A 220 23.32 12.31 -24.02
C ASN A 220 23.06 12.19 -22.51
N ILE A 221 22.43 13.21 -21.93
CA ILE A 221 22.12 13.28 -20.50
C ILE A 221 20.68 12.83 -20.27
N THR A 222 20.53 11.74 -19.51
CA THR A 222 19.24 11.32 -18.95
C THR A 222 19.35 11.33 -17.43
N PHE A 223 18.70 12.29 -16.79
CA PHE A 223 18.75 12.47 -15.35
C PHE A 223 17.98 11.37 -14.61
N ARG A 224 18.38 11.11 -13.36
CA ARG A 224 17.66 10.25 -12.42
C ARG A 224 17.43 10.98 -11.12
N HIS A 225 16.31 10.73 -10.46
CA HIS A 225 16.04 11.27 -9.14
C HIS A 225 17.02 10.69 -8.11
N VAL A 226 17.45 11.52 -7.16
CA VAL A 226 18.21 11.04 -5.98
C VAL A 226 17.25 10.68 -4.85
N ASN A 227 16.29 11.56 -4.56
CA ASN A 227 15.19 11.28 -3.65
C ASN A 227 14.14 10.37 -4.31
N SER A 228 13.32 9.71 -3.50
CA SER A 228 12.18 8.95 -4.01
C SER A 228 10.99 9.89 -4.18
N LYS A 229 10.16 9.65 -5.19
CA LYS A 229 8.86 10.32 -5.33
C LYS A 229 7.78 9.40 -4.78
N VAL A 230 6.87 9.93 -3.99
CA VAL A 230 5.74 9.19 -3.43
C VAL A 230 4.46 9.91 -3.79
N SER A 231 3.48 9.17 -4.30
CA SER A 231 2.10 9.65 -4.48
C SER A 231 1.14 8.73 -3.74
N LEU A 232 0.02 9.30 -3.27
CA LEU A 232 -1.07 8.54 -2.68
C LEU A 232 -2.19 8.37 -3.70
N VAL A 233 -2.72 7.17 -3.78
CA VAL A 233 -4.00 6.88 -4.44
C VAL A 233 -4.93 6.39 -3.36
N VAL A 234 -6.02 7.10 -3.10
CA VAL A 234 -6.99 6.76 -2.06
C VAL A 234 -8.27 6.34 -2.71
N ASP A 235 -8.69 5.10 -2.47
CA ASP A 235 -9.90 4.49 -3.03
C ASP A 235 -10.91 4.24 -1.91
N ALA A 236 -11.93 5.09 -1.85
CA ALA A 236 -13.12 4.80 -1.06
C ALA A 236 -13.87 3.65 -1.75
N THR A 237 -14.13 2.57 -1.02
CA THR A 237 -14.98 1.52 -1.58
C THR A 237 -16.35 2.09 -1.98
N THR A 238 -17.02 1.47 -2.95
CA THR A 238 -18.26 1.98 -3.56
C THR A 238 -19.33 2.39 -2.54
N GLU A 239 -19.36 1.70 -1.41
CA GLU A 239 -20.30 1.85 -0.31
C GLU A 239 -19.98 3.05 0.59
N MET A 240 -18.71 3.44 0.67
CA MET A 240 -18.30 4.70 1.30
C MET A 240 -18.52 5.90 0.37
N GLY A 241 -18.74 5.64 -0.92
CA GLY A 241 -19.02 6.61 -1.96
C GLY A 241 -17.81 7.47 -2.29
N ARG A 242 -18.00 8.80 -2.30
CA ARG A 242 -16.99 9.76 -2.78
C ARG A 242 -16.18 10.32 -1.63
N ILE A 243 -14.87 10.47 -1.83
CA ILE A 243 -13.99 11.19 -0.91
C ILE A 243 -14.19 12.68 -1.15
N THR A 244 -14.96 13.35 -0.29
CA THR A 244 -15.32 14.77 -0.44
C THR A 244 -14.23 15.72 0.04
N ALA A 245 -13.41 15.30 1.02
CA ALA A 245 -12.21 16.01 1.42
C ALA A 245 -11.20 15.03 2.01
N ILE A 246 -9.91 15.30 1.81
CA ILE A 246 -8.82 14.53 2.40
C ILE A 246 -7.61 15.43 2.63
N ALA A 247 -6.98 15.29 3.78
CA ALA A 247 -5.68 15.86 4.07
C ALA A 247 -4.77 14.74 4.58
N ALA A 248 -3.62 14.58 3.95
CA ALA A 248 -2.63 13.59 4.33
C ALA A 248 -1.21 14.18 4.22
N ASN A 249 -0.29 13.63 4.99
CA ASN A 249 1.13 13.97 4.91
C ASN A 249 2.00 12.73 5.09
N ILE A 250 3.26 12.84 4.67
CA ILE A 250 4.32 11.89 4.97
C ILE A 250 5.38 12.58 5.81
N ALA A 251 5.66 11.98 6.97
CA ALA A 251 6.71 12.40 7.87
C ALA A 251 7.87 11.39 7.86
N GLY A 252 9.07 11.87 8.11
CA GLY A 252 10.25 11.03 8.20
C GLY A 252 11.46 11.84 8.62
N THR A 253 12.61 11.18 8.66
CA THR A 253 13.90 11.82 8.82
C THR A 253 14.81 11.39 7.68
N GLY A 254 15.68 12.27 7.22
CA GLY A 254 16.70 11.87 6.26
C GLY A 254 17.17 13.01 5.38
N SER A 255 18.46 12.93 5.07
CA SER A 255 19.11 13.63 3.96
C SER A 255 20.03 12.62 3.28
N VAL A 256 20.30 12.83 2.01
CA VAL A 256 21.22 11.99 1.25
C VAL A 256 22.46 12.81 0.95
N ASN A 257 23.63 12.29 1.24
CA ASN A 257 24.89 12.87 0.82
C ASN A 257 25.26 12.26 -0.53
N LEU A 258 25.21 13.06 -1.59
CA LEU A 258 25.53 12.66 -2.96
C LEU A 258 26.97 13.03 -3.32
N ALA A 259 27.82 12.04 -3.60
CA ALA A 259 29.16 12.25 -4.10
C ALA A 259 29.19 12.46 -5.62
N ALA A 260 30.28 13.01 -6.16
CA ALA A 260 30.46 13.26 -7.59
C ALA A 260 30.32 11.98 -8.45
N ASN A 261 30.80 10.84 -7.96
CA ASN A 261 30.66 9.54 -8.61
C ASN A 261 29.24 8.92 -8.53
N GLY A 262 28.29 9.59 -7.87
CA GLY A 262 26.90 9.15 -7.79
C GLY A 262 26.62 8.20 -6.63
N THR A 263 27.64 7.83 -5.86
CA THR A 263 27.45 7.12 -4.60
C THR A 263 26.71 8.02 -3.62
N THR A 264 25.86 7.39 -2.80
CA THR A 264 25.02 8.07 -1.83
C THR A 264 25.21 7.46 -0.46
N ALA A 265 25.44 8.30 0.54
CA ALA A 265 25.45 7.92 1.95
C ALA A 265 24.31 8.63 2.68
N SER A 266 23.90 8.09 3.83
CA SER A 266 22.99 8.81 4.73
C SER A 266 23.69 10.08 5.23
N GLY A 267 23.07 11.23 5.00
CA GLY A 267 23.53 12.51 5.53
C GLY A 267 23.01 12.77 6.95
N THR A 268 23.16 14.01 7.43
CA THR A 268 22.60 14.44 8.72
C THR A 268 21.10 14.25 8.72
N ALA A 269 20.56 13.52 9.69
CA ALA A 269 19.13 13.21 9.77
C ALA A 269 18.31 14.48 10.05
N THR A 270 17.70 15.05 9.00
CA THR A 270 16.80 16.20 9.12
C THR A 270 15.35 15.72 9.09
N PRO A 271 14.51 16.07 10.10
CA PRO A 271 13.11 15.73 10.06
C PRO A 271 12.37 16.49 8.97
N TYR A 272 11.35 15.88 8.40
CA TYR A 272 10.43 16.54 7.48
C TYR A 272 9.00 16.04 7.66
N ASN A 273 8.07 16.88 7.22
CA ASN A 273 6.65 16.59 7.13
C ASN A 273 6.11 17.23 5.85
N LYS A 274 5.72 16.42 4.87
CA LYS A 274 5.30 16.87 3.53
C LYS A 274 3.84 16.54 3.32
N SER A 275 3.02 17.56 3.09
CA SER A 275 1.60 17.39 2.77
C SER A 275 1.42 16.90 1.33
N PHE A 276 0.50 15.97 1.15
CA PHE A 276 -0.01 15.59 -0.16
C PHE A 276 -1.12 16.55 -0.60
N THR A 277 -1.11 16.95 -1.88
CA THR A 277 -2.16 17.79 -2.47
C THR A 277 -3.04 16.95 -3.37
N PHE A 278 -4.36 17.01 -3.18
CA PHE A 278 -5.34 16.27 -3.98
C PHE A 278 -6.09 17.24 -4.90
N PRO A 279 -5.76 17.30 -6.20
CA PRO A 279 -6.28 18.33 -7.12
C PRO A 279 -7.76 18.15 -7.46
N ALA A 280 -8.28 16.92 -7.40
CA ALA A 280 -9.65 16.59 -7.75
C ALA A 280 -10.29 15.72 -6.65
N PRO A 281 -10.74 16.31 -5.53
CA PRO A 281 -11.60 15.61 -4.58
C PRO A 281 -12.99 15.39 -5.17
N ASN A 282 -13.88 14.77 -4.40
CA ASN A 282 -15.26 14.44 -4.77
C ASN A 282 -15.41 13.33 -5.84
N THR A 283 -14.46 12.41 -5.85
CA THR A 283 -14.51 11.16 -6.62
C THR A 283 -14.36 9.97 -5.68
N GLN A 284 -14.70 8.78 -6.14
CA GLN A 284 -14.49 7.56 -5.37
C GLN A 284 -12.99 7.31 -5.13
N ILE A 285 -12.19 7.49 -6.19
CA ILE A 285 -10.73 7.37 -6.15
C ILE A 285 -10.15 8.77 -6.31
N VAL A 286 -9.30 9.19 -5.37
CA VAL A 286 -8.55 10.45 -5.43
C VAL A 286 -7.06 10.16 -5.47
N THR A 287 -6.33 10.86 -6.33
CA THR A 287 -4.88 10.71 -6.47
C THR A 287 -4.21 12.02 -6.08
N SER A 288 -3.17 11.95 -5.26
CA SER A 288 -2.39 13.13 -4.88
C SER A 288 -1.35 13.49 -5.95
N SER A 289 -0.88 14.73 -5.91
CA SER A 289 0.43 15.05 -6.47
C SER A 289 1.53 14.27 -5.75
N SER A 290 2.64 14.00 -6.45
CA SER A 290 3.81 13.37 -5.84
C SER A 290 4.54 14.34 -4.90
N VAL A 291 5.14 13.81 -3.84
CA VAL A 291 6.06 14.51 -2.94
C VAL A 291 7.41 13.81 -2.93
N LEU A 292 8.47 14.56 -2.69
CA LEU A 292 9.82 14.01 -2.54
C LEU A 292 10.03 13.54 -1.10
N VAL A 293 10.54 12.33 -0.96
CA VAL A 293 10.93 11.74 0.32
C VAL A 293 12.41 11.33 0.27
N SER A 294 13.09 11.46 1.40
CA SER A 294 14.50 11.10 1.47
C SER A 294 14.67 9.60 1.22
N SER A 295 15.61 9.25 0.35
CA SER A 295 15.99 7.86 0.07
C SER A 295 17.12 7.36 0.99
N ALA A 296 17.40 8.07 2.09
CA ALA A 296 18.45 7.72 3.05
C ALA A 296 18.22 6.40 3.81
N GLY A 297 17.14 5.69 3.51
CA GLY A 297 16.82 4.37 4.08
C GLY A 297 16.14 4.40 5.44
N ASN A 298 15.71 5.57 5.93
CA ASN A 298 15.02 5.70 7.22
C ASN A 298 13.56 5.26 7.16
N ALA A 299 12.95 5.05 8.32
CA ALA A 299 11.51 4.81 8.41
C ALA A 299 10.70 6.09 8.15
N HIS A 300 9.48 5.91 7.63
CA HIS A 300 8.54 6.98 7.37
C HIS A 300 7.19 6.70 8.02
N THR A 301 6.38 7.72 8.13
CA THR A 301 5.01 7.63 8.65
C THR A 301 4.08 8.37 7.69
N ILE A 302 3.07 7.67 7.19
CA ILE A 302 2.00 8.28 6.38
C ILE A 302 0.83 8.57 7.31
N ASN A 303 0.45 9.84 7.42
CA ASN A 303 -0.65 10.30 8.26
C ASN A 303 -1.81 10.74 7.37
N ILE A 304 -2.98 10.16 7.57
CA ILE A 304 -4.24 10.69 7.01
C ILE A 304 -4.82 11.59 8.10
N THR A 305 -4.47 12.88 8.05
CA THR A 305 -4.84 13.85 9.09
C THR A 305 -6.32 14.18 9.09
N SER A 306 -6.97 14.12 7.93
CA SER A 306 -8.42 14.15 7.86
C SER A 306 -8.94 13.46 6.60
N VAL A 307 -10.11 12.84 6.69
CA VAL A 307 -10.85 12.35 5.51
C VAL A 307 -12.35 12.47 5.74
N SER A 308 -13.08 12.90 4.72
CA SER A 308 -14.53 13.02 4.66
C SER A 308 -15.04 12.26 3.46
N THR A 309 -16.09 11.47 3.66
CA THR A 309 -16.72 10.66 2.61
C THR A 309 -18.21 10.97 2.51
N ASN A 310 -18.72 11.10 1.30
CA ASN A 310 -20.12 11.46 0.99
C ASN A 310 -20.63 12.70 1.75
N GLY A 311 -19.76 13.68 2.02
CA GLY A 311 -20.12 14.92 2.73
C GLY A 311 -20.26 14.75 4.25
N SER A 312 -19.91 13.59 4.80
CA SER A 312 -19.86 13.36 6.25
C SER A 312 -18.80 14.26 6.91
N PRO A 313 -18.93 14.59 8.22
CA PRO A 313 -17.88 15.30 8.94
C PRO A 313 -16.51 14.62 8.77
N ALA A 314 -15.46 15.43 8.62
CA ALA A 314 -14.11 14.90 8.43
C ALA A 314 -13.62 14.19 9.70
N ARG A 315 -13.19 12.94 9.54
CA ARG A 315 -12.57 12.16 10.61
C ARG A 315 -11.10 12.53 10.75
N THR A 316 -10.61 12.75 11.97
CA THR A 316 -9.24 13.20 12.26
C THR A 316 -8.44 12.27 13.18
N ASP A 317 -9.08 11.24 13.74
CA ASP A 317 -8.50 10.28 14.70
C ASP A 317 -8.07 8.97 14.01
N ILE A 318 -7.40 9.06 12.86
CA ILE A 318 -6.95 7.90 12.08
C ILE A 318 -5.50 7.56 12.49
N PRO A 319 -5.20 6.32 12.92
CA PRO A 319 -3.84 5.93 13.26
C PRO A 319 -2.89 6.05 12.07
N ALA A 320 -1.65 6.41 12.38
CA ALA A 320 -0.63 6.58 11.36
C ALA A 320 -0.15 5.24 10.78
N ILE A 321 0.15 5.22 9.48
CA ILE A 321 0.70 4.06 8.79
C ILE A 321 2.22 4.13 8.88
N ASN A 322 2.83 3.19 9.59
CA ASN A 322 4.28 3.10 9.71
C ASN A 322 4.86 2.41 8.47
N VAL A 323 5.86 3.04 7.86
CA VAL A 323 6.61 2.52 6.72
C VAL A 323 8.03 2.19 7.18
N PRO A 324 8.44 0.92 7.15
CA PRO A 324 9.77 0.52 7.60
C PRO A 324 10.93 1.18 6.85
N ALA A 325 12.08 1.21 7.51
CA ALA A 325 13.35 1.58 6.90
C ALA A 325 13.63 0.71 5.66
N GLY A 326 14.08 1.36 4.58
CA GLY A 326 14.43 0.68 3.32
C GLY A 326 13.26 0.39 2.36
N THR A 327 12.01 0.73 2.71
CA THR A 327 10.86 0.57 1.79
C THR A 327 10.96 1.50 0.58
N PHE A 328 11.28 2.78 0.79
CA PHE A 328 11.50 3.74 -0.30
C PHE A 328 12.98 3.76 -0.71
N GLN A 329 13.24 3.34 -1.94
CA GLN A 329 14.59 3.26 -2.51
C GLN A 329 14.93 4.47 -3.36
N LYS A 330 16.23 4.76 -3.43
CA LYS A 330 16.82 5.86 -4.19
C LYS A 330 16.31 5.90 -5.63
N GLY A 331 15.83 7.07 -6.04
CA GLY A 331 15.42 7.36 -7.41
C GLY A 331 14.20 6.62 -7.92
N VAL A 332 13.51 5.87 -7.06
CA VAL A 332 12.30 5.12 -7.42
C VAL A 332 11.07 5.97 -7.11
N THR A 333 10.15 6.00 -8.06
CA THR A 333 8.81 6.56 -7.87
C THR A 333 7.87 5.48 -7.33
N TYR A 334 7.09 5.81 -6.31
CA TYR A 334 6.16 4.91 -5.64
C TYR A 334 4.73 5.45 -5.72
N LYS A 335 3.80 4.52 -5.94
CA LYS A 335 2.37 4.70 -5.70
C LYS A 335 2.01 3.96 -4.42
N VAL A 336 1.46 4.69 -3.46
CA VAL A 336 0.90 4.12 -2.23
C VAL A 336 -0.61 4.08 -2.40
N ASN A 337 -1.15 2.88 -2.58
CA ASN A 337 -2.59 2.68 -2.68
C ASN A 337 -3.16 2.53 -1.27
N LEU A 338 -4.03 3.45 -0.87
CA LEU A 338 -4.79 3.44 0.37
C LEU A 338 -6.22 3.03 0.04
N SER A 339 -6.64 1.84 0.45
CA SER A 339 -7.97 1.33 0.15
C SER A 339 -8.77 1.11 1.43
N PHE A 340 -10.02 1.55 1.43
CA PHE A 340 -10.93 1.28 2.54
C PHE A 340 -11.54 -0.12 2.37
N GLN A 341 -11.30 -1.01 3.32
CA GLN A 341 -11.72 -2.42 3.23
C GLN A 341 -12.26 -2.96 4.54
N ALA A 342 -13.34 -3.74 4.46
CA ALA A 342 -13.80 -4.59 5.56
C ALA A 342 -12.98 -5.90 5.56
N THR A 343 -11.84 -5.88 6.26
CA THR A 343 -10.90 -7.01 6.33
C THR A 343 -11.27 -8.00 7.45
N GLY A 344 -10.84 -9.26 7.34
CA GLY A 344 -11.03 -10.27 8.39
C GLY A 344 -9.80 -11.12 8.69
N ILE A 345 -10.05 -12.31 9.24
CA ILE A 345 -9.06 -13.32 9.62
C ILE A 345 -9.35 -14.60 8.82
N LEU A 346 -8.41 -15.04 7.99
CA LEU A 346 -8.49 -16.27 7.21
C LEU A 346 -8.23 -17.48 8.11
N ILE A 347 -9.23 -18.34 8.27
CA ILE A 347 -9.15 -19.60 9.01
C ILE A 347 -10.31 -20.53 8.64
N GLY A 348 -10.08 -21.85 8.65
CA GLY A 348 -11.12 -22.84 8.33
C GLY A 348 -11.66 -22.71 6.90
N GLY A 349 -10.86 -22.17 5.97
CA GLY A 349 -11.25 -21.93 4.57
C GLY A 349 -12.14 -20.70 4.35
N LEU A 350 -12.38 -19.89 5.38
CA LEU A 350 -13.21 -18.68 5.32
C LEU A 350 -12.48 -17.47 5.91
N ILE A 351 -12.96 -16.28 5.57
CA ILE A 351 -12.54 -15.05 6.24
C ILE A 351 -13.59 -14.69 7.30
N TRP A 352 -13.16 -14.69 8.55
CA TRP A 352 -13.97 -14.35 9.72
C TRP A 352 -13.84 -12.88 10.09
N ALA A 353 -14.95 -12.26 10.47
CA ALA A 353 -14.94 -10.91 11.04
C ALA A 353 -14.14 -10.85 12.35
N ARG A 354 -13.43 -9.74 12.57
CA ARG A 354 -12.56 -9.58 13.76
C ARG A 354 -13.33 -9.43 15.06
N GLY A 355 -14.46 -8.73 15.03
CA GLY A 355 -15.40 -8.53 16.13
C GLY A 355 -16.82 -8.97 15.75
N ASN A 356 -17.77 -8.76 16.68
CA ASN A 356 -19.16 -9.12 16.44
C ASN A 356 -19.81 -8.18 15.42
N LEU A 357 -20.86 -8.67 14.78
CA LEU A 357 -21.79 -7.83 14.04
C LEU A 357 -22.52 -6.90 15.00
N ALA A 358 -22.57 -5.63 14.65
CA ALA A 358 -23.21 -4.57 15.41
C ALA A 358 -24.10 -3.71 14.51
N TYR A 359 -25.07 -3.04 15.15
CA TYR A 359 -25.95 -2.07 14.51
C TYR A 359 -25.77 -0.69 15.15
N ASP A 360 -25.63 0.34 14.31
CA ASP A 360 -25.64 1.74 14.74
C ASP A 360 -27.07 2.28 14.60
N TRP A 361 -27.73 2.52 15.74
CA TRP A 361 -29.10 3.01 15.78
C TRP A 361 -29.27 4.45 15.26
N VAL A 362 -28.22 5.27 15.28
CA VAL A 362 -28.25 6.66 14.82
C VAL A 362 -28.11 6.71 13.31
N ASN A 363 -27.08 6.04 12.79
CA ASN A 363 -26.74 6.05 11.37
C ASN A 363 -27.46 4.97 10.56
N LYS A 364 -28.13 4.03 11.23
CA LYS A 364 -28.85 2.88 10.65
C LYS A 364 -27.97 1.98 9.79
N ILE A 365 -26.75 1.72 10.24
CA ILE A 365 -25.74 0.92 9.52
C ILE A 365 -25.42 -0.38 10.26
N TYR A 366 -25.07 -1.40 9.48
CA TYR A 366 -24.62 -2.72 9.93
C TYR A 366 -23.12 -2.84 9.74
N TYR A 367 -22.41 -3.32 10.76
CA TYR A 367 -20.95 -3.39 10.69
C TYR A 367 -20.35 -4.47 11.56
N ASN A 368 -19.18 -4.95 11.16
CA ASN A 368 -18.39 -5.89 11.95
C ASN A 368 -17.36 -5.14 12.76
N ARG A 369 -17.44 -5.20 14.09
CA ARG A 369 -16.48 -4.49 14.95
C ARG A 369 -15.03 -4.82 14.62
N TYR A 370 -14.18 -3.80 14.68
CA TYR A 370 -12.75 -3.99 14.50
C TYR A 370 -12.11 -4.76 15.66
N TYR A 371 -12.44 -4.40 16.89
CA TYR A 371 -11.90 -5.03 18.09
C TYR A 371 -12.89 -6.07 18.65
N PRO A 372 -12.50 -7.36 18.81
CA PRO A 372 -13.38 -8.35 19.43
C PRO A 372 -13.70 -8.07 20.91
N GLN A 373 -12.93 -7.23 21.60
CA GLN A 373 -13.13 -6.81 22.99
C GLN A 373 -14.32 -5.85 23.17
N GLU A 374 -14.80 -5.22 22.10
CA GLU A 374 -16.02 -4.42 22.10
C GLU A 374 -17.25 -5.33 22.14
N THR A 375 -17.37 -6.10 23.23
CA THR A 375 -18.45 -7.04 23.48
C THR A 375 -18.76 -7.09 24.97
N GLY A 376 -19.81 -7.82 25.35
CA GLY A 376 -20.31 -7.85 26.73
C GLY A 376 -21.49 -6.91 27.00
N SER A 377 -21.80 -6.69 28.28
CA SER A 377 -22.96 -5.93 28.78
C SER A 377 -23.10 -4.54 28.20
N ASN A 378 -21.99 -3.84 27.97
CA ASN A 378 -22.04 -2.48 27.41
C ASN A 378 -22.51 -2.44 25.95
N TYR A 379 -22.50 -3.58 25.27
CA TYR A 379 -22.83 -3.71 23.84
C TYR A 379 -24.08 -4.55 23.59
N ARG A 380 -24.82 -4.92 24.66
CA ARG A 380 -26.04 -5.75 24.59
C ARG A 380 -27.13 -5.20 23.67
N ASP A 381 -27.10 -3.89 23.42
CA ASP A 381 -28.09 -3.20 22.60
C ASP A 381 -27.71 -3.05 21.14
N THR A 382 -26.44 -3.26 20.81
CA THR A 382 -25.91 -3.07 19.46
C THR A 382 -25.49 -4.37 18.80
N ASP A 383 -25.07 -5.38 19.59
CA ASP A 383 -24.34 -6.54 19.08
C ASP A 383 -25.04 -7.89 19.31
N TYR A 384 -26.14 -7.90 20.05
CA TYR A 384 -26.84 -9.13 20.42
C TYR A 384 -28.16 -9.18 19.66
N TRP A 385 -28.24 -10.17 18.77
CA TRP A 385 -29.27 -10.32 17.76
C TRP A 385 -30.27 -11.38 18.17
N ASN A 386 -31.49 -11.32 17.64
CA ASN A 386 -32.53 -12.32 17.86
C ASN A 386 -32.91 -13.08 16.57
N PHE A 387 -33.26 -14.37 16.69
CA PHE A 387 -33.61 -15.27 15.57
C PHE A 387 -35.01 -15.04 14.96
N GLY A 388 -35.90 -14.33 15.68
CA GLY A 388 -37.29 -14.08 15.31
C GLY A 388 -37.58 -12.61 14.97
N SER A 389 -36.56 -11.77 14.76
CA SER A 389 -36.77 -10.39 14.35
C SER A 389 -37.31 -10.33 12.92
N THR A 390 -38.47 -9.70 12.75
CA THR A 390 -39.11 -9.43 11.44
C THR A 390 -39.08 -7.95 11.10
N GLU A 391 -38.30 -7.16 11.84
CA GLU A 391 -38.22 -5.71 11.69
C GLU A 391 -37.68 -5.33 10.30
N THR A 392 -38.17 -4.19 9.79
CA THR A 392 -37.64 -3.58 8.56
C THR A 392 -37.22 -2.15 8.88
N PRO A 393 -35.91 -1.84 8.97
CA PRO A 393 -34.77 -2.73 8.73
C PRO A 393 -34.56 -3.76 9.86
N LEU A 394 -33.87 -4.86 9.56
CA LEU A 394 -33.57 -5.93 10.53
C LEU A 394 -32.68 -5.40 11.66
N VAL A 395 -33.09 -5.48 12.92
CA VAL A 395 -32.35 -4.90 14.04
C VAL A 395 -31.99 -5.94 15.12
N PRO A 396 -30.98 -5.68 15.97
CA PRO A 396 -30.55 -6.64 17.00
C PRO A 396 -31.66 -7.05 17.98
N LYS A 397 -32.64 -6.16 18.21
CA LYS A 397 -33.77 -6.39 19.12
C LYS A 397 -35.07 -6.55 18.35
N LYS A 398 -35.89 -7.50 18.73
CA LYS A 398 -37.28 -7.59 18.27
C LYS A 398 -38.14 -6.55 18.98
N ILE A 399 -39.00 -5.82 18.26
CA ILE A 399 -39.90 -4.83 18.85
C ILE A 399 -41.29 -5.46 18.97
N ILE A 400 -41.85 -5.45 20.19
CA ILE A 400 -43.17 -6.04 20.45
C ILE A 400 -44.17 -4.99 20.97
N ASN A 401 -45.46 -5.16 20.67
CA ASN A 401 -46.49 -4.17 21.04
C ASN A 401 -46.85 -4.17 22.53
N GLY A 402 -46.46 -5.20 23.29
CA GLY A 402 -46.73 -5.33 24.72
C GLY A 402 -46.14 -6.62 25.29
N TRP A 403 -46.15 -6.77 26.61
CA TRP A 403 -45.66 -8.00 27.26
C TRP A 403 -46.52 -9.20 26.84
N THR A 404 -45.87 -10.31 26.49
CA THR A 404 -46.55 -11.56 26.12
C THR A 404 -45.92 -12.72 26.87
N ASP A 405 -46.73 -13.74 27.20
CA ASP A 405 -46.25 -14.96 27.83
C ASP A 405 -45.43 -15.80 26.84
N ALA A 406 -44.30 -16.32 27.32
CA ALA A 406 -43.12 -16.66 26.53
C ALA A 406 -43.25 -17.95 25.69
N ASN A 407 -44.25 -18.80 25.95
CA ASN A 407 -44.21 -20.18 25.48
C ASN A 407 -45.09 -20.50 24.27
N THR A 408 -46.13 -19.71 23.98
CA THR A 408 -47.10 -20.06 22.91
C THR A 408 -47.51 -18.89 22.02
N ALA A 409 -47.10 -17.66 22.34
CA ALA A 409 -47.45 -16.51 21.51
C ALA A 409 -46.69 -16.55 20.17
N PRO A 410 -47.36 -16.36 19.02
CA PRO A 410 -46.70 -16.34 17.70
C PRO A 410 -45.54 -15.33 17.60
N VAL A 411 -45.60 -14.25 18.39
CA VAL A 411 -44.52 -13.26 18.51
C VAL A 411 -43.23 -13.85 19.07
N ASN A 412 -43.25 -15.00 19.73
CA ASN A 412 -42.08 -15.66 20.32
C ASN A 412 -41.48 -16.76 19.42
N GLN A 413 -42.01 -16.95 18.20
CA GLN A 413 -41.51 -17.94 17.26
C GLN A 413 -40.31 -17.41 16.45
N ILE A 414 -39.35 -18.29 16.20
CA ILE A 414 -38.27 -18.13 15.24
C ILE A 414 -38.86 -18.10 13.84
N THR A 415 -38.47 -17.10 13.05
CA THR A 415 -38.87 -17.00 11.66
C THR A 415 -37.86 -17.77 10.80
N LEU A 416 -38.33 -18.76 10.04
CA LEU A 416 -37.50 -19.52 9.10
C LEU A 416 -37.81 -19.11 7.64
N PRO A 417 -36.80 -18.99 6.76
CA PRO A 417 -35.37 -19.08 7.07
C PRO A 417 -34.90 -17.92 7.96
N ILE A 418 -33.90 -18.17 8.80
CA ILE A 418 -33.34 -17.13 9.67
C ILE A 418 -32.81 -16.00 8.79
N GLN A 419 -33.21 -14.77 9.11
CA GLN A 419 -32.74 -13.60 8.39
C GLN A 419 -31.26 -13.35 8.68
N ASP A 420 -30.49 -13.04 7.64
CA ASP A 420 -29.03 -12.89 7.73
C ASP A 420 -28.65 -11.40 7.77
N PRO A 421 -28.43 -10.82 8.97
CA PRO A 421 -28.05 -9.41 9.09
C PRO A 421 -26.62 -9.14 8.61
N CYS A 422 -25.76 -10.16 8.47
CA CYS A 422 -24.41 -9.97 7.94
C CYS A 422 -24.43 -9.54 6.47
N LYS A 423 -25.43 -9.96 5.69
CA LYS A 423 -25.59 -9.53 4.29
C LYS A 423 -25.87 -8.03 4.14
N LEU A 424 -26.31 -7.39 5.22
CA LEU A 424 -26.59 -5.95 5.26
C LEU A 424 -25.35 -5.13 5.64
N VAL A 425 -24.25 -5.79 6.05
CA VAL A 425 -22.94 -5.13 6.16
C VAL A 425 -22.52 -4.66 4.77
N ALA A 426 -22.08 -3.41 4.71
CA ALA A 426 -21.64 -2.80 3.47
C ALA A 426 -20.63 -3.68 2.71
N GLY A 427 -20.78 -3.73 1.39
CA GLY A 427 -20.09 -4.68 0.51
C GLY A 427 -20.92 -5.91 0.18
N GLY A 428 -21.89 -6.29 1.02
CA GLY A 428 -22.74 -7.47 0.79
C GLY A 428 -21.98 -8.80 0.70
N LYS A 429 -20.69 -8.80 1.06
CA LYS A 429 -19.80 -9.96 0.98
C LYS A 429 -19.91 -10.87 2.21
N TRP A 430 -20.39 -10.31 3.32
CA TRP A 430 -20.53 -11.00 4.57
C TRP A 430 -21.84 -11.79 4.62
N ARG A 431 -21.79 -12.94 5.30
CA ARG A 431 -22.94 -13.78 5.62
C ARG A 431 -22.82 -14.29 7.04
N MET A 432 -23.94 -14.67 7.62
CA MET A 432 -23.96 -15.35 8.90
C MET A 432 -23.37 -16.75 8.72
N PRO A 433 -22.44 -17.18 9.60
CA PRO A 433 -21.84 -18.52 9.55
C PRO A 433 -22.90 -19.61 9.72
N THR A 434 -22.62 -20.78 9.18
CA THR A 434 -23.37 -22.00 9.49
C THR A 434 -22.76 -22.71 10.70
N VAL A 435 -23.46 -23.69 11.25
CA VAL A 435 -22.91 -24.60 12.27
C VAL A 435 -21.67 -25.32 11.75
N SER A 436 -21.65 -25.71 10.47
CA SER A 436 -20.49 -26.33 9.84
C SER A 436 -19.29 -25.38 9.74
N ASP A 437 -19.51 -24.09 9.50
CA ASP A 437 -18.42 -23.11 9.49
C ASP A 437 -17.72 -23.03 10.85
N PHE A 438 -18.48 -23.03 11.95
CA PHE A 438 -17.91 -23.09 13.30
C PHE A 438 -17.17 -24.40 13.57
N ALA A 439 -17.66 -25.53 13.08
CA ALA A 439 -16.97 -26.82 13.20
C ALA A 439 -15.63 -26.81 12.44
N ASN A 440 -15.58 -26.15 11.27
CA ASN A 440 -14.38 -26.02 10.45
C ASN A 440 -13.28 -25.15 11.07
N LEU A 441 -13.56 -24.39 12.15
CA LEU A 441 -12.52 -23.72 12.94
C LEU A 441 -11.61 -24.72 13.68
N GLY A 442 -12.10 -25.93 13.93
CA GLY A 442 -11.33 -27.00 14.59
C GLY A 442 -11.22 -26.82 16.10
N VAL A 443 -10.06 -27.16 16.65
CA VAL A 443 -9.78 -27.19 18.09
C VAL A 443 -9.42 -25.78 18.58
N PHE A 444 -10.20 -25.24 19.51
CA PHE A 444 -9.94 -23.96 20.14
C PHE A 444 -8.85 -24.06 21.21
N LYS A 445 -8.17 -22.94 21.41
CA LYS A 445 -7.28 -22.69 22.55
C LYS A 445 -7.94 -21.71 23.50
N VAL A 446 -7.50 -21.71 24.75
CA VAL A 446 -8.07 -20.85 25.80
C VAL A 446 -7.03 -19.85 26.27
N HIS A 447 -7.44 -18.61 26.41
CA HIS A 447 -6.77 -17.61 27.23
C HIS A 447 -7.54 -17.46 28.54
N ASN A 448 -6.84 -17.62 29.67
CA ASN A 448 -7.44 -17.48 30.99
C ASN A 448 -7.43 -16.00 31.40
N GLY A 449 -8.58 -15.42 31.73
CA GLY A 449 -8.71 -13.99 31.98
C GLY A 449 -7.99 -13.44 33.20
N GLY A 450 -7.16 -14.20 33.91
CA GLY A 450 -6.27 -13.67 34.97
C GLY A 450 -4.81 -13.53 34.52
N ASP A 451 -4.46 -14.02 33.34
CA ASP A 451 -3.08 -14.05 32.84
C ASP A 451 -2.83 -12.91 31.86
N MET A 452 -2.54 -11.73 32.39
CA MET A 452 -2.25 -10.55 31.55
C MET A 452 -1.08 -10.79 30.58
N SER A 453 -0.14 -11.68 30.92
CA SER A 453 1.05 -11.99 30.12
C SER A 453 0.80 -13.00 29.00
N GLY A 454 -0.31 -13.75 29.07
CA GLY A 454 -0.65 -14.83 28.13
C GLY A 454 0.30 -16.04 28.18
N VAL A 455 1.10 -16.17 29.24
CA VAL A 455 2.09 -17.25 29.39
C VAL A 455 1.44 -18.63 29.42
N ASN A 456 0.22 -18.73 29.93
CA ASN A 456 -0.54 -19.99 30.04
C ASN A 456 -1.51 -20.20 28.87
N ASP A 457 -1.47 -19.37 27.84
CA ASP A 457 -2.41 -19.47 26.71
C ASP A 457 -2.25 -20.79 25.97
N GLY A 458 -3.37 -21.46 25.74
CA GLY A 458 -3.42 -22.70 24.96
C GLY A 458 -2.89 -23.95 25.67
N LEU A 459 -2.46 -23.86 26.93
CA LEU A 459 -2.12 -25.05 27.72
C LEU A 459 -3.37 -25.91 27.97
N SER A 460 -3.16 -27.22 28.15
CA SER A 460 -4.25 -28.19 28.33
C SER A 460 -5.10 -27.90 29.57
N THR A 461 -4.47 -27.39 30.63
CA THR A 461 -5.07 -27.05 31.93
C THR A 461 -5.73 -25.67 32.00
N THR A 462 -5.59 -24.86 30.94
CA THR A 462 -6.12 -23.49 30.93
C THR A 462 -7.64 -23.51 30.82
N THR A 463 -8.31 -22.87 31.78
CA THR A 463 -9.77 -22.86 31.89
C THR A 463 -10.38 -21.57 31.35
N PHE A 464 -11.58 -21.69 30.79
CA PHE A 464 -12.38 -20.57 30.30
C PHE A 464 -13.20 -19.96 31.45
N ALA A 465 -12.51 -19.54 32.52
CA ALA A 465 -13.15 -19.22 33.80
C ALA A 465 -12.50 -18.10 34.63
N GLY A 466 -11.22 -17.79 34.45
CA GLY A 466 -10.56 -16.78 35.29
C GLY A 466 -10.72 -15.36 34.74
N GLY A 467 -10.38 -14.38 35.59
CA GLY A 467 -10.41 -12.96 35.23
C GLY A 467 -11.71 -12.22 35.52
N THR A 468 -11.81 -11.05 34.91
CA THR A 468 -13.08 -10.32 34.79
C THR A 468 -13.99 -10.99 33.76
N ALA A 469 -15.30 -11.04 34.04
CA ALA A 469 -16.24 -11.84 33.24
C ALA A 469 -16.32 -11.41 31.76
N GLN A 470 -16.20 -10.11 31.43
CA GLN A 470 -16.39 -9.59 30.07
C GLN A 470 -15.48 -8.38 29.79
N PRO A 471 -15.00 -8.21 28.55
CA PRO A 471 -14.09 -7.12 28.17
C PRO A 471 -14.74 -5.73 28.15
N ASN A 472 -16.03 -5.63 27.82
CA ASN A 472 -16.80 -4.38 27.85
C ASN A 472 -16.09 -3.19 27.17
N GLY A 473 -15.34 -3.45 26.09
CA GLY A 473 -14.67 -2.42 25.29
C GLY A 473 -13.25 -2.09 25.75
N ASN A 474 -12.75 -2.76 26.78
CA ASN A 474 -11.36 -2.60 27.20
C ASN A 474 -10.43 -3.30 26.21
N ILE A 475 -9.92 -2.54 25.25
CA ILE A 475 -9.02 -3.02 24.19
C ILE A 475 -7.55 -3.16 24.63
N THR A 476 -7.17 -2.58 25.77
CA THR A 476 -5.80 -2.59 26.27
C THR A 476 -5.56 -3.67 27.34
N GLY A 477 -6.62 -4.06 28.06
CA GLY A 477 -6.57 -5.12 29.06
C GLY A 477 -6.60 -6.51 28.43
N ASN A 478 -5.71 -7.38 28.89
CA ASN A 478 -5.69 -8.81 28.54
C ASN A 478 -6.11 -9.68 29.75
N ASN A 479 -7.10 -9.21 30.51
CA ASN A 479 -7.58 -9.83 31.77
C ASN A 479 -9.00 -10.39 31.60
N PHE A 480 -9.34 -10.91 30.42
CA PHE A 480 -10.68 -11.38 30.09
C PHE A 480 -10.60 -12.75 29.46
N PRO A 481 -11.41 -13.73 29.87
CA PRO A 481 -11.36 -15.06 29.28
C PRO A 481 -11.89 -15.01 27.84
N TYR A 482 -11.15 -15.62 26.92
CA TYR A 482 -11.57 -15.85 25.54
C TYR A 482 -11.05 -17.19 25.04
N VAL A 483 -11.79 -17.79 24.11
CA VAL A 483 -11.20 -18.82 23.26
C VAL A 483 -10.65 -18.21 22.00
N TYR A 484 -9.67 -18.86 21.41
CA TYR A 484 -9.10 -18.40 20.16
C TYR A 484 -8.65 -19.53 19.25
N PHE A 485 -8.50 -19.15 17.99
CA PHE A 485 -7.92 -19.97 16.94
C PHE A 485 -6.83 -19.16 16.24
N ASP A 486 -5.74 -19.83 15.90
CA ASP A 486 -4.64 -19.21 15.18
C ASP A 486 -4.97 -19.18 13.68
N GLY A 487 -5.01 -17.98 13.11
CA GLY A 487 -5.28 -17.74 11.69
C GLY A 487 -4.32 -16.73 11.09
N ALA A 488 -4.64 -16.24 9.90
CA ALA A 488 -3.84 -15.24 9.19
C ALA A 488 -4.68 -13.99 8.88
N ASN A 489 -4.07 -12.80 8.99
CA ASN A 489 -4.71 -11.57 8.50
C ASN A 489 -4.91 -11.68 6.98
N GLU A 490 -6.12 -11.40 6.51
CA GLU A 490 -6.50 -11.40 5.08
C GLU A 490 -5.52 -10.61 4.19
N MET A 491 -5.05 -9.44 4.64
CA MET A 491 -4.33 -8.49 3.76
C MET A 491 -2.81 -8.65 3.75
N GLY A 492 -2.24 -9.45 4.66
CA GLY A 492 -0.78 -9.58 4.79
C GLY A 492 -0.30 -10.95 5.24
N GLY A 493 -1.20 -11.90 5.49
CA GLY A 493 -0.84 -13.26 5.92
C GLY A 493 -0.22 -13.36 7.32
N ALA A 494 -0.05 -12.23 8.03
CA ALA A 494 0.53 -12.20 9.37
C ALA A 494 -0.31 -13.02 10.34
N ALA A 495 0.36 -13.78 11.21
CA ALA A 495 -0.31 -14.61 12.21
C ALA A 495 -1.14 -13.75 13.18
N VAL A 496 -2.41 -14.10 13.35
CA VAL A 496 -3.36 -13.39 14.21
C VAL A 496 -4.33 -14.37 14.87
N ARG A 497 -4.82 -14.03 16.05
CA ARG A 497 -5.82 -14.85 16.77
C ARG A 497 -7.23 -14.38 16.44
N LEU A 498 -8.08 -15.28 15.94
CA LEU A 498 -9.54 -15.09 15.93
C LEU A 498 -10.05 -15.35 17.35
N ARG A 499 -10.63 -14.35 18.01
CA ARG A 499 -11.00 -14.40 19.43
C ARG A 499 -12.52 -14.37 19.64
N PHE A 500 -12.99 -15.22 20.54
CA PHE A 500 -14.38 -15.27 20.99
C PHE A 500 -14.40 -15.15 22.52
N TYR A 501 -14.87 -14.02 23.02
CA TYR A 501 -14.88 -13.70 24.45
C TYR A 501 -16.09 -14.31 25.16
N ALA A 502 -15.95 -14.53 26.48
CA ALA A 502 -17.12 -14.67 27.34
C ALA A 502 -17.92 -13.36 27.30
N ALA A 503 -19.04 -13.39 26.58
CA ALA A 503 -19.91 -12.23 26.38
C ALA A 503 -21.35 -12.53 26.85
N GLY A 504 -21.67 -13.82 27.01
CA GLY A 504 -22.90 -14.25 27.60
C GLY A 504 -24.12 -14.16 26.68
N ARG A 505 -25.29 -14.30 27.30
CA ARG A 505 -26.63 -14.28 26.68
C ARG A 505 -27.49 -13.26 27.41
N TYR A 506 -28.29 -12.51 26.66
CA TYR A 506 -29.27 -11.58 27.21
C TYR A 506 -30.68 -12.02 26.85
N PHE A 507 -31.60 -11.82 27.78
CA PHE A 507 -33.02 -12.06 27.57
C PHE A 507 -33.83 -10.82 27.96
N GLY A 508 -35.02 -10.71 27.38
CA GLY A 508 -36.04 -9.77 27.79
C GLY A 508 -36.60 -8.92 26.64
N ASN A 509 -37.87 -8.57 26.80
CA ASN A 509 -38.70 -8.01 25.75
C ASN A 509 -38.40 -6.52 25.54
N PHE A 510 -38.45 -6.07 24.29
CA PHE A 510 -38.30 -4.65 23.95
C PHE A 510 -39.60 -4.13 23.33
N THR A 511 -40.33 -3.31 24.09
CA THR A 511 -41.65 -2.84 23.68
C THR A 511 -41.58 -1.62 22.76
N THR A 512 -42.64 -1.36 21.99
CA THR A 512 -42.78 -0.15 21.17
C THR A 512 -42.65 1.14 22.01
N ALA A 513 -43.16 1.14 23.25
CA ALA A 513 -43.03 2.28 24.17
C ALA A 513 -41.57 2.52 24.60
N GLN A 514 -40.84 1.43 24.88
CA GLN A 514 -39.41 1.46 25.18
C GLN A 514 -38.59 1.95 23.98
N ALA A 515 -38.91 1.49 22.77
CA ALA A 515 -38.31 1.97 21.53
C ALA A 515 -38.51 3.50 21.38
N ALA A 516 -39.72 3.99 21.62
CA ALA A 516 -40.04 5.42 21.56
C ALA A 516 -39.30 6.25 22.62
N ALA A 517 -39.05 5.69 23.81
CA ALA A 517 -38.25 6.32 24.85
C ALA A 517 -36.73 6.29 24.57
N GLY A 518 -36.29 5.48 23.60
CA GLY A 518 -34.90 5.35 23.17
C GLY A 518 -34.39 3.91 23.20
N TYR A 519 -33.51 3.56 22.26
CA TYR A 519 -33.05 2.18 22.02
C TYR A 519 -32.28 1.51 23.16
N GLN A 520 -31.86 2.28 24.18
CA GLN A 520 -31.17 1.77 25.37
C GLN A 520 -32.12 1.32 26.49
N ASN A 521 -33.42 1.60 26.38
CA ASN A 521 -34.38 1.39 27.46
C ASN A 521 -35.08 0.02 27.32
N GLY A 522 -34.62 -1.02 28.01
CA GLY A 522 -35.28 -2.34 28.01
C GLY A 522 -34.77 -3.24 29.13
N ASP A 523 -35.60 -4.16 29.61
CA ASP A 523 -35.20 -5.20 30.58
C ASP A 523 -34.26 -6.18 29.88
N ASN A 524 -32.96 -5.92 29.98
CA ASN A 524 -31.92 -6.74 29.35
C ASN A 524 -31.12 -7.44 30.45
N ALA A 525 -31.73 -8.43 31.08
CA ALA A 525 -31.06 -9.20 32.11
C ALA A 525 -30.08 -10.19 31.46
N ALA A 526 -28.88 -10.29 32.03
CA ALA A 526 -27.92 -11.30 31.63
C ALA A 526 -28.37 -12.66 32.18
N TRP A 527 -28.51 -13.66 31.30
CA TRP A 527 -28.90 -15.02 31.67
C TRP A 527 -27.68 -15.87 32.05
N THR A 528 -26.66 -15.84 31.20
CA THR A 528 -25.35 -16.47 31.47
C THR A 528 -24.26 -15.49 31.09
N ALA A 529 -23.31 -15.21 31.99
CA ALA A 529 -22.24 -14.24 31.75
C ALA A 529 -20.93 -14.86 31.21
N ASN A 530 -20.74 -16.17 31.42
CA ASN A 530 -19.43 -16.85 31.27
C ASN A 530 -19.34 -17.77 30.05
N ASN A 531 -20.18 -17.55 29.04
CA ASN A 531 -20.24 -18.39 27.83
C ASN A 531 -19.89 -17.57 26.59
N ALA A 532 -19.31 -18.23 25.59
CA ALA A 532 -19.15 -17.71 24.23
C ALA A 532 -20.18 -18.42 23.33
N GLN A 533 -21.27 -17.72 23.02
CA GLN A 533 -22.40 -18.23 22.23
C GLN A 533 -22.61 -17.34 21.01
N TYR A 534 -22.87 -17.95 19.85
CA TYR A 534 -23.01 -17.21 18.59
C TYR A 534 -24.16 -17.74 17.75
N MET A 535 -24.76 -16.87 16.95
CA MET A 535 -25.78 -17.29 15.99
C MET A 535 -25.18 -18.05 14.80
N ALA A 536 -25.96 -18.99 14.27
CA ALA A 536 -25.72 -19.65 12.99
C ALA A 536 -26.95 -19.53 12.08
N SER A 537 -26.74 -19.49 10.76
CA SER A 537 -27.79 -19.31 9.75
C SER A 537 -28.67 -20.54 9.54
N ASP A 538 -28.13 -21.71 9.80
CA ASP A 538 -28.77 -23.01 9.78
C ASP A 538 -29.08 -23.52 11.20
N ALA A 539 -29.14 -22.62 12.18
CA ALA A 539 -29.60 -22.92 13.52
C ALA A 539 -31.06 -23.40 13.47
N MET A 540 -31.25 -24.72 13.45
CA MET A 540 -32.59 -25.29 13.36
C MET A 540 -33.29 -25.21 14.72
N PRO A 541 -34.63 -25.06 14.70
CA PRO A 541 -35.41 -25.26 15.90
C PRO A 541 -35.30 -26.71 16.40
N TYR A 542 -35.13 -26.90 17.71
CA TYR A 542 -34.85 -28.19 18.31
C TYR A 542 -36.10 -28.94 18.82
N LEU A 543 -37.20 -28.24 19.07
CA LEU A 543 -38.42 -28.84 19.60
C LEU A 543 -39.27 -29.48 18.50
N THR A 544 -40.11 -30.43 18.87
CA THR A 544 -41.08 -31.07 17.99
C THR A 544 -42.50 -30.75 18.45
N GLY A 545 -43.48 -30.76 17.55
CA GLY A 545 -44.89 -30.50 17.90
C GLY A 545 -45.22 -29.01 17.92
N ALA A 546 -46.16 -28.60 18.79
CA ALA A 546 -46.68 -27.22 18.83
C ALA A 546 -45.60 -26.16 19.13
N ASP A 547 -44.50 -26.58 19.77
CA ASP A 547 -43.40 -25.71 20.17
C ASP A 547 -42.22 -25.76 19.19
N ALA A 548 -42.41 -26.31 17.99
CA ALA A 548 -41.30 -26.60 17.09
C ALA A 548 -40.41 -25.39 16.82
N ASN A 549 -40.96 -24.18 16.74
CA ASN A 549 -40.23 -22.97 16.32
C ASN A 549 -39.79 -22.03 17.46
N VAL A 550 -39.68 -22.48 18.72
CA VAL A 550 -39.32 -21.56 19.81
C VAL A 550 -37.85 -21.62 20.26
N ARG A 551 -37.07 -22.68 19.96
CA ARG A 551 -35.66 -22.80 20.42
C ARG A 551 -34.67 -23.18 19.33
N ALA A 552 -33.73 -22.28 18.99
CA ALA A 552 -32.66 -22.53 18.02
C ALA A 552 -31.46 -23.26 18.63
N MET A 553 -30.84 -24.15 17.86
CA MET A 553 -29.51 -24.69 18.17
C MET A 553 -28.42 -23.65 17.92
N VAL A 554 -27.50 -23.46 18.88
CA VAL A 554 -26.44 -22.45 18.75
C VAL A 554 -25.03 -23.03 19.00
N PRO A 555 -24.03 -22.64 18.19
CA PRO A 555 -22.62 -22.84 18.51
C PRO A 555 -22.27 -22.19 19.85
N SER A 556 -21.69 -22.97 20.77
CA SER A 556 -21.44 -22.54 22.14
C SER A 556 -20.16 -23.13 22.71
N ILE A 557 -19.46 -22.32 23.50
CA ILE A 557 -18.40 -22.74 24.41
C ILE A 557 -18.77 -22.26 25.80
N VAL A 558 -18.82 -23.20 26.74
CA VAL A 558 -19.18 -22.96 28.13
C VAL A 558 -18.03 -23.32 29.05
N ASN A 559 -18.06 -22.77 30.26
CA ASN A 559 -17.08 -23.09 31.27
C ASN A 559 -17.12 -24.60 31.62
N GLY A 560 -15.97 -25.28 31.58
CA GLY A 560 -15.82 -26.70 31.95
C GLY A 560 -15.71 -27.74 30.83
N ASP A 561 -15.32 -27.34 29.61
CA ASP A 561 -15.21 -28.22 28.42
C ASP A 561 -16.43 -29.11 28.17
N SER A 562 -17.47 -28.53 27.56
CA SER A 562 -18.67 -29.26 27.14
C SER A 562 -18.49 -30.15 25.91
N SER A 563 -17.29 -30.23 25.33
CA SER A 563 -17.00 -31.02 24.13
C SER A 563 -16.52 -32.44 24.42
N GLY A 564 -16.46 -32.81 25.70
CA GLY A 564 -15.97 -34.11 26.13
C GLY A 564 -14.47 -34.28 25.90
N GLY A 565 -13.67 -33.21 25.97
CA GLY A 565 -12.22 -33.24 25.78
C GLY A 565 -11.74 -32.78 24.40
N ASN A 566 -12.64 -32.62 23.43
CA ASN A 566 -12.28 -32.33 22.04
C ASN A 566 -11.93 -30.85 21.77
N LYS A 567 -12.26 -29.97 22.71
CA LYS A 567 -12.10 -28.50 22.65
C LYS A 567 -12.51 -27.91 21.30
N THR A 568 -13.68 -28.27 20.78
CA THR A 568 -14.28 -27.70 19.56
C THR A 568 -15.50 -26.85 19.91
N PHE A 569 -15.97 -26.00 18.98
CA PHE A 569 -17.32 -25.46 19.10
C PHE A 569 -18.31 -26.61 19.10
N VAL A 570 -19.00 -26.81 20.22
CA VAL A 570 -20.10 -27.78 20.30
C VAL A 570 -21.37 -27.00 20.05
N THR A 571 -22.24 -27.54 19.20
CA THR A 571 -23.63 -27.08 19.17
C THR A 571 -24.27 -27.50 20.48
N ARG A 572 -24.33 -26.58 21.45
CA ARG A 572 -24.86 -26.89 22.78
C ARG A 572 -26.35 -26.53 22.83
N ARG A 573 -27.11 -27.47 23.39
CA ARG A 573 -28.52 -27.34 23.76
C ARG A 573 -28.66 -26.39 24.95
N GLY A 574 -29.76 -25.64 25.04
CA GLY A 574 -30.35 -25.40 26.35
C GLY A 574 -30.72 -26.76 26.96
N GLN A 575 -30.20 -27.11 28.13
CA GLN A 575 -30.56 -28.36 28.81
C GLN A 575 -32.07 -28.37 29.10
N PRO A 576 -32.71 -29.54 29.24
CA PRO A 576 -34.09 -29.63 29.73
C PRO A 576 -34.29 -28.95 31.09
N SER A 577 -33.25 -28.83 31.91
CA SER A 577 -33.24 -28.07 33.16
C SER A 577 -33.04 -26.55 32.98
N ASP A 578 -32.78 -26.08 31.76
CA ASP A 578 -32.78 -24.66 31.42
C ASP A 578 -34.23 -24.20 31.19
N ASP A 579 -35.09 -24.44 32.19
CA ASP A 579 -36.53 -24.17 32.21
C ASP A 579 -36.88 -22.66 32.07
N GLY A 580 -35.88 -21.81 31.87
CA GLY A 580 -36.01 -20.40 31.49
C GLY A 580 -35.88 -20.20 29.97
N ASN A 581 -37.01 -20.43 29.30
CA ASN A 581 -37.43 -19.98 27.96
C ASN A 581 -36.34 -19.36 27.06
N TRP A 582 -35.96 -20.12 26.04
CA TRP A 582 -35.44 -19.54 24.82
C TRP A 582 -36.64 -19.03 24.02
N SER A 583 -36.88 -17.71 23.99
CA SER A 583 -37.95 -17.07 23.23
C SER A 583 -37.38 -16.23 22.08
N ALA A 584 -38.23 -15.66 21.22
CA ALA A 584 -37.85 -14.59 20.29
C ALA A 584 -37.34 -13.28 20.96
N ASP A 585 -36.97 -13.31 22.24
CA ASP A 585 -36.28 -12.24 22.96
C ASP A 585 -34.87 -12.62 23.42
N ASP A 586 -34.41 -13.85 23.10
CA ASP A 586 -33.02 -14.26 23.31
C ASP A 586 -32.08 -13.56 22.36
N ARG A 587 -31.11 -12.87 22.93
CA ARG A 587 -30.13 -12.14 22.15
C ARG A 587 -28.74 -12.68 22.42
N ILE A 588 -28.08 -13.06 21.35
CA ILE A 588 -26.69 -13.52 21.33
C ILE A 588 -25.92 -12.87 20.18
N PRO A 589 -24.59 -12.77 20.27
CA PRO A 589 -23.80 -12.18 19.21
C PRO A 589 -23.83 -12.94 17.88
N VAL A 590 -23.61 -12.22 16.78
CA VAL A 590 -23.35 -12.79 15.45
C VAL A 590 -21.90 -12.53 15.07
N ARG A 591 -21.23 -13.51 14.46
CA ARG A 591 -19.86 -13.38 13.97
C ARG A 591 -19.83 -13.65 12.46
N CYS A 592 -19.81 -12.61 11.64
CA CYS A 592 -19.93 -12.78 10.18
C CYS A 592 -18.71 -13.46 9.54
N VAL A 593 -18.95 -14.13 8.42
CA VAL A 593 -17.93 -14.76 7.56
C VAL A 593 -18.11 -14.36 6.10
N LYS A 594 -17.06 -14.43 5.30
CA LYS A 594 -17.08 -14.30 3.84
C LYS A 594 -16.14 -15.32 3.20
N ASN A 595 -16.31 -15.55 1.90
CA ASN A 595 -15.38 -16.38 1.14
C ASN A 595 -14.04 -15.63 0.92
N PRO A 596 -12.90 -16.35 0.85
CA PRO A 596 -11.58 -15.79 0.58
C PRO A 596 -11.48 -14.92 -0.68
#